data_AF-A0A7T4A1J5-F1
#
_entry.id   AF-A0A7T4A1J5-F1
#
_cell.length_a   1.000
_cell.length_b   1.000
_cell.length_c   1.000
_cell.angle_alpha   90.00
_cell.angle_beta   90.00
_cell.angle_gamma   90.00
#
_symmetry.space_group_name_H-M   'P 1'
#
loop_
_entity.id
_entity.type
_entity.pdbx_description
1 polymer ?
#
loop_
_entity_poly.entity_id
_entity_poly.type
_entity_poly.pdbx_seq_one_letter_code
_entity_poly.pdbx_strand_id
1 'polypeptide(L)'
;MDIQLEPGDIDTAVPPSGPGCVECEATGGWWVHLRRCAACGHIGCCDTSPSQHASKHAAETTHPVIRSYEPGETWFYDFRTEQVFDGPELAPPESHPASQPVPGPEGRVPADWMDKVHR
;
A
#
# COMPACT_ATOMS: atom_id res chain seq x y z
N MET A 1 11.79 -12.89 -16.75
CA MET A 1 11.42 -11.60 -17.35
C MET A 1 11.97 -10.57 -16.39
N ASP A 2 12.84 -9.69 -16.86
CA ASP A 2 13.47 -8.70 -16.00
C ASP A 2 12.47 -7.57 -15.72
N ILE A 3 12.36 -7.14 -14.46
CA ILE A 3 11.55 -5.98 -14.10
C ILE A 3 12.19 -4.74 -14.75
N GLN A 4 11.41 -4.01 -15.54
CA GLN A 4 11.85 -2.75 -16.16
C GLN A 4 11.40 -1.59 -15.28
N LEU A 5 12.31 -1.06 -14.46
CA LEU A 5 12.10 0.13 -13.65
C LEU A 5 12.65 1.36 -14.37
N GLU A 6 11.90 2.45 -14.32
CA GLU A 6 12.27 3.77 -14.82
C GLU A 6 12.73 4.69 -13.67
N PRO A 7 13.56 5.72 -13.96
CA PRO A 7 13.91 6.73 -12.97
C PRO A 7 12.64 7.37 -12.37
N GLY A 8 12.54 7.34 -11.04
CA GLY A 8 11.38 7.86 -10.31
C GLY A 8 10.33 6.81 -9.95
N ASP A 9 10.45 5.56 -10.41
CA ASP A 9 9.57 4.47 -9.94
C ASP A 9 9.80 4.14 -8.46
N ILE A 10 11.03 4.32 -7.96
CA ILE A 10 11.41 4.11 -6.56
C ILE A 10 12.28 5.28 -6.09
N ASP A 11 11.90 5.91 -4.98
CA ASP A 11 12.71 6.86 -4.23
C ASP A 11 12.89 6.36 -2.79
N THR A 12 14.12 5.94 -2.47
CA THR A 12 14.45 5.35 -1.16
C THR A 12 14.51 6.38 -0.04
N ALA A 13 14.51 7.68 -0.33
CA ALA A 13 14.64 8.75 0.66
C ALA A 13 13.30 9.30 1.17
N VAL A 14 12.19 9.04 0.47
CA VAL A 14 10.87 9.60 0.80
C VAL A 14 10.19 8.75 1.88
N PRO A 15 9.88 9.27 3.08
CA PRO A 15 9.21 8.52 4.14
C PRO A 15 7.74 8.21 3.80
N PRO A 16 7.10 7.24 4.49
CA PRO A 16 5.67 7.02 4.31
C PRO A 16 4.84 8.21 4.80
N SER A 17 3.72 8.46 4.13
CA SER A 17 2.76 9.53 4.48
C SER A 17 2.09 9.36 5.85
N GLY A 18 2.16 8.17 6.45
CA GLY A 18 1.61 7.89 7.77
C GLY A 18 1.48 6.38 8.05
N PRO A 19 0.83 6.00 9.16
CA PRO A 19 0.67 4.59 9.54
C PRO A 19 -0.48 3.86 8.82
N GLY A 20 -1.35 4.58 8.11
CA GLY A 20 -2.61 4.06 7.55
C GLY A 20 -2.91 4.61 6.16
N CYS A 21 -3.95 4.08 5.51
CA CYS A 21 -4.38 4.57 4.20
C CYS A 21 -4.92 6.00 4.32
N VAL A 22 -4.30 6.94 3.59
CA VAL A 22 -4.55 8.39 3.69
C VAL A 22 -6.04 8.70 3.53
N GLU A 23 -6.68 8.12 2.52
CA GLU A 23 -8.06 8.41 2.17
C GLU A 23 -9.05 7.69 3.10
N CYS A 24 -8.75 6.45 3.52
CA CYS A 24 -9.58 5.75 4.50
C CYS A 24 -9.54 6.47 5.85
N GLU A 25 -8.40 7.02 6.25
CA GLU A 25 -8.29 7.87 7.44
C GLU A 25 -9.16 9.12 7.31
N ALA A 26 -9.03 9.85 6.19
CA ALA A 26 -9.78 11.09 5.95
C ALA A 26 -11.31 10.90 5.89
N THR A 27 -11.78 9.72 5.46
CA THR A 27 -13.20 9.45 5.22
C THR A 27 -13.86 8.57 6.29
N GLY A 28 -13.11 8.12 7.30
CA GLY A 28 -13.61 7.16 8.29
C GLY A 28 -13.80 5.74 7.72
N GLY A 29 -13.13 5.41 6.61
CA GLY A 29 -13.12 4.09 6.00
C GLY A 29 -12.24 3.08 6.74
N TRP A 30 -12.05 1.91 6.13
CA TRP A 30 -11.22 0.80 6.64
C TRP A 30 -10.51 0.10 5.48
N TRP A 31 -9.57 -0.79 5.77
CA TRP A 31 -8.74 -1.51 4.80
C TRP A 31 -8.41 -2.92 5.26
N VAL A 32 -8.05 -3.79 4.32
CA VAL A 32 -7.51 -5.13 4.60
C VAL A 32 -6.00 -5.00 4.81
N HIS A 33 -5.25 -4.67 3.77
CA HIS A 33 -3.79 -4.44 3.83
C HIS A 33 -3.43 -3.07 3.27
N LEU A 34 -2.24 -2.60 3.63
CA LEU A 34 -1.66 -1.33 3.19
C LEU A 34 -0.51 -1.55 2.20
N ARG A 35 -0.44 -0.62 1.24
CA ARG A 35 0.60 -0.54 0.21
C ARG A 35 1.20 0.85 0.23
N ARG A 36 2.52 0.92 0.17
CA ARG A 36 3.27 2.18 0.10
C ARG A 36 3.69 2.41 -1.35
N CYS A 37 3.37 3.56 -1.91
CA CYS A 37 3.98 4.02 -3.15
C CYS A 37 5.50 4.14 -2.95
N ALA A 38 6.28 3.44 -3.78
CA ALA A 38 7.73 3.43 -3.68
C ALA A 38 8.36 4.75 -4.16
N ALA A 39 7.64 5.55 -4.95
CA ALA A 39 8.11 6.83 -5.48
C ALA A 39 7.85 8.02 -4.52
N CYS A 40 6.68 8.08 -3.88
CA CYS A 40 6.27 9.27 -3.11
C CYS A 40 5.84 8.98 -1.66
N GLY A 41 5.88 7.72 -1.21
CA GLY A 41 5.52 7.36 0.16
C GLY A 41 4.02 7.39 0.49
N HIS A 42 3.14 7.63 -0.49
CA HIS A 42 1.69 7.56 -0.28
C HIS A 42 1.27 6.18 0.23
N ILE A 43 0.49 6.12 1.31
CA ILE A 43 -0.06 4.86 1.82
C ILE A 43 -1.50 4.72 1.34
N GLY A 44 -1.75 3.68 0.55
CA GLY A 44 -3.07 3.30 0.04
C GLY A 44 -3.48 1.91 0.52
N CYS A 45 -4.78 1.63 0.56
CA CYS A 45 -5.29 0.29 0.84
C CYS A 45 -5.23 -0.60 -0.41
N CYS A 46 -4.96 -1.90 -0.22
CA CYS A 46 -4.82 -2.88 -1.30
C CYS A 46 -6.12 -3.12 -2.09
N ASP A 47 -6.03 -3.82 -3.22
CA ASP A 47 -7.18 -4.04 -4.11
C ASP A 47 -8.26 -4.96 -3.54
N THR A 48 -7.93 -5.80 -2.55
CA THR A 48 -8.92 -6.55 -1.76
C THR A 48 -9.74 -5.62 -0.86
N SER A 49 -9.20 -4.46 -0.46
CA SER A 49 -9.92 -3.51 0.39
C SER A 49 -11.05 -2.81 -0.37
N PRO A 50 -12.16 -2.42 0.28
CA PRO A 50 -13.33 -1.85 -0.41
C PRO A 50 -12.99 -0.68 -1.34
N SER A 51 -12.06 0.19 -0.93
CA SER A 51 -11.76 1.44 -1.62
C SER A 51 -10.61 1.38 -2.63
N GLN A 52 -9.74 0.37 -2.59
CA GLN A 52 -8.65 0.15 -3.57
C GLN A 52 -7.75 1.37 -3.83
N HIS A 53 -7.37 2.11 -2.78
CA HIS A 53 -6.66 3.40 -2.97
C HIS A 53 -5.24 3.24 -3.53
N ALA A 54 -4.59 2.09 -3.34
CA ALA A 54 -3.24 1.87 -3.88
C ALA A 54 -3.22 1.82 -5.42
N SER A 55 -4.08 1.02 -6.04
CA SER A 55 -4.19 0.94 -7.51
C SER A 55 -4.75 2.22 -8.12
N LYS A 56 -5.72 2.86 -7.46
CA LYS A 56 -6.21 4.19 -7.88
C LYS A 56 -5.10 5.23 -7.87
N HIS A 57 -4.29 5.29 -6.79
CA HIS A 57 -3.13 6.17 -6.73
C HIS A 57 -2.16 5.88 -7.89
N ALA A 58 -1.84 4.62 -8.15
CA ALA A 58 -0.96 4.23 -9.25
C ALA A 58 -1.52 4.63 -10.63
N ALA A 59 -2.84 4.60 -10.83
CA ALA A 59 -3.49 4.98 -12.08
C ALA A 59 -3.67 6.49 -12.26
N GLU A 60 -3.89 7.23 -11.16
CA GLU A 60 -4.06 8.69 -11.16
C GLU A 60 -2.71 9.43 -11.20
N THR A 61 -1.63 8.74 -10.83
CA THR A 61 -0.26 9.25 -10.86
C THR A 61 0.58 8.50 -11.88
N THR A 62 1.85 8.87 -12.01
CA THR A 62 2.85 8.09 -12.74
C THR A 62 3.69 7.23 -11.79
N HIS A 63 3.09 6.71 -10.70
CA HIS A 63 3.79 5.91 -9.69
C HIS A 63 3.30 4.45 -9.68
N PRO A 64 3.79 3.60 -10.58
CA PRO A 64 3.28 2.25 -10.77
C PRO A 64 3.80 1.23 -9.76
N VAL A 65 4.85 1.57 -9.01
CA VAL A 65 5.49 0.66 -8.07
C VAL A 65 5.03 0.93 -6.65
N ILE A 66 4.54 -0.12 -5.99
CA ILE A 66 4.30 -0.14 -4.56
C ILE A 66 5.23 -1.13 -3.87
N ARG A 67 5.43 -0.92 -2.56
CA ARG A 67 5.95 -1.90 -1.62
C ARG A 67 4.83 -2.31 -0.68
N SER A 68 4.83 -3.55 -0.21
CA SER A 68 4.01 -3.90 0.95
C SER A 68 4.33 -2.98 2.12
N TYR A 69 3.31 -2.60 2.87
CA TYR A 69 3.45 -1.82 4.10
C TYR A 69 2.96 -2.60 5.33
N GLU A 70 2.94 -3.92 5.22
CA GLU A 70 2.59 -4.85 6.29
C GLU A 70 3.87 -5.29 7.06
N PRO A 71 3.78 -5.52 8.39
CA PRO A 71 4.90 -6.01 9.17
C PRO A 71 5.49 -7.32 8.63
N GLY A 72 6.81 -7.33 8.40
CA GLY A 72 7.55 -8.51 7.95
C GLY A 72 7.51 -8.76 6.43
N GLU A 73 6.80 -7.93 5.67
CA GLU A 73 6.76 -8.02 4.21
C GLU A 73 7.70 -7.01 3.54
N THR A 74 8.54 -7.48 2.62
CA THR A 74 9.57 -6.67 1.93
C THR A 74 9.37 -6.57 0.43
N TRP A 75 8.32 -7.20 -0.10
CA TRP A 75 8.10 -7.33 -1.53
C TRP A 75 7.55 -6.04 -2.15
N PHE A 76 7.83 -5.88 -3.43
CA PHE A 76 7.34 -4.82 -4.30
C PHE A 76 6.43 -5.40 -5.37
N TYR A 77 5.56 -4.55 -5.93
CA TYR A 77 4.69 -4.88 -7.03
C TYR A 77 4.63 -3.72 -8.02
N ASP A 78 4.70 -4.03 -9.31
CA ASP A 78 4.56 -3.08 -10.40
C ASP A 78 3.21 -3.28 -11.11
N PHE A 79 2.32 -2.30 -11.00
CA PHE A 79 0.99 -2.33 -11.62
C PHE A 79 1.01 -2.40 -13.15
N ARG A 80 2.11 -2.00 -13.82
CA ARG A 80 2.21 -2.05 -15.29
C ARG A 80 2.43 -3.47 -15.80
N THR A 81 3.24 -4.23 -15.06
CA THR A 81 3.71 -5.56 -15.47
C THR A 81 3.02 -6.68 -14.71
N GLU A 82 2.29 -6.35 -13.65
CA GLU A 82 1.65 -7.27 -12.72
C GLU A 82 2.64 -8.23 -12.04
N GLN A 83 3.89 -7.79 -11.85
CA GLN A 83 4.95 -8.62 -11.29
C GLN A 83 5.29 -8.22 -9.85
N VAL A 84 5.53 -9.24 -9.03
CA VAL A 84 6.10 -9.13 -7.69
C VAL A 84 7.62 -9.29 -7.79
N PHE A 85 8.37 -8.46 -7.06
CA PHE A 85 9.83 -8.51 -7.05
C PHE A 85 10.40 -8.03 -5.71
N ASP A 86 11.68 -8.34 -5.47
CA ASP A 86 12.45 -7.79 -4.35
C ASP A 86 13.07 -6.44 -4.75
N GLY A 87 13.03 -5.47 -3.85
CA GLY A 87 13.54 -4.12 -4.09
C GLY A 87 14.44 -3.60 -2.97
N PRO A 88 14.89 -2.34 -3.06
CA PRO A 88 15.75 -1.74 -2.04
C PRO A 88 14.98 -1.49 -0.73
N GLU A 89 15.72 -1.27 0.35
CA GLU A 89 15.16 -0.73 1.59
C GLU A 89 14.65 0.70 1.36
N LEU A 90 13.48 1.03 1.91
CA LEU A 90 12.89 2.38 1.83
C LEU A 90 13.05 3.11 3.15
N ALA A 91 13.02 4.45 3.12
CA ALA A 91 13.06 5.28 4.31
C ALA A 91 12.04 4.83 5.37
N PRO A 92 12.41 4.76 6.66
CA PRO A 92 11.54 4.25 7.71
C PRO A 92 10.36 5.21 8.01
N PRO A 93 9.30 4.71 8.67
CA PRO A 93 9.05 3.30 8.99
C PRO A 93 8.72 2.47 7.73
N GLU A 94 9.07 1.19 7.74
CA GLU A 94 8.88 0.28 6.60
C GLU A 94 7.56 -0.52 6.64
N SER A 95 6.81 -0.44 7.74
CA SER A 95 5.48 -1.04 7.85
C SER A 95 4.61 -0.20 8.78
N HIS A 96 3.30 -0.44 8.74
CA HIS A 96 2.42 0.08 9.77
C HIS A 96 2.78 -0.49 11.15
N PRO A 97 2.39 0.18 12.26
CA PRO A 97 2.68 -0.33 13.60
C PRO A 97 2.17 -1.76 13.81
N ALA A 98 2.96 -2.61 14.45
CA ALA A 98 2.59 -4.00 14.74
C ALA A 98 1.36 -4.13 15.68
N SER A 99 1.01 -3.06 16.39
CA SER A 99 -0.21 -2.99 17.21
C SER A 99 -1.48 -2.73 16.41
N GLN A 100 -1.37 -2.31 15.14
CA GLN A 100 -2.54 -2.09 14.27
C GLN A 100 -3.03 -3.43 13.71
N PRO A 101 -4.34 -3.72 13.77
CA PRO A 101 -4.89 -4.97 13.25
C PRO A 101 -4.95 -4.99 11.72
N VAL A 102 -5.12 -6.21 11.20
CA VAL A 102 -5.32 -6.52 9.79
C VAL A 102 -6.54 -7.44 9.70
N PRO A 103 -7.68 -7.02 9.11
CA PRO A 103 -7.99 -5.69 8.60
C PRO A 103 -7.92 -4.59 9.65
N GLY A 104 -7.76 -3.34 9.22
CA GLY A 104 -7.66 -2.17 10.08
C GLY A 104 -8.43 -0.96 9.55
N PRO A 105 -8.42 0.15 10.28
CA PRO A 105 -7.85 0.29 11.62
C PRO A 105 -8.82 -0.22 12.70
N GLU A 106 -8.32 -0.38 13.93
CA GLU A 106 -9.10 -0.88 15.06
C GLU A 106 -10.41 -0.08 15.25
N GLY A 107 -11.50 -0.78 15.51
CA GLY A 107 -12.82 -0.19 15.77
C GLY A 107 -13.60 0.26 14.52
N ARG A 108 -13.01 0.26 13.32
CA ARG A 108 -13.71 0.62 12.07
C ARG A 108 -14.06 -0.55 11.16
N VAL A 109 -13.46 -1.72 11.40
CA VAL A 109 -13.74 -2.93 10.61
C VAL A 109 -15.10 -3.51 11.01
N PRO A 110 -16.05 -3.67 10.08
CA PRO A 110 -17.37 -4.23 10.39
C PRO A 110 -17.30 -5.75 10.61
N ALA A 111 -18.25 -6.32 11.36
CA ALA A 111 -18.26 -7.75 11.68
C ALA A 111 -18.39 -8.65 10.44
N ASP A 112 -19.07 -8.17 9.41
CA ASP A 112 -19.32 -8.81 8.11
C ASP A 112 -18.36 -8.28 7.02
N TRP A 113 -17.13 -7.94 7.39
CA TRP A 113 -16.16 -7.34 6.46
C TRP A 113 -15.81 -8.24 5.27
N MET A 114 -15.83 -9.57 5.44
CA MET A 114 -15.52 -10.51 4.35
C MET A 114 -16.51 -10.43 3.18
N ASP A 115 -17.73 -9.95 3.43
CA ASP A 115 -18.75 -9.74 2.39
C ASP A 115 -18.59 -8.39 1.68
N LYS A 116 -17.66 -7.54 2.15
CA LYS A 116 -17.43 -6.16 1.68
C LYS A 116 -16.09 -5.97 0.95
N VAL A 117 -15.29 -7.03 0.82
CA VAL A 117 -13.97 -7.01 0.15
C VAL A 117 -14.06 -7.51 -1.29
N HIS A 118 -13.12 -7.07 -2.13
CA HIS A 118 -12.99 -7.57 -3.49
C HIS A 118 -12.22 -8.89 -3.50
N ARG A 119 -12.55 -9.79 -4.44
CA ARG A 119 -11.92 -11.12 -4.59
C ARG A 119 -11.13 -11.20 -5.87
#